data_AF-A0A845ZTW1-F1
#
_entry.id   AF-A0A845ZTW1-F1
#
_cell.length_a   1.000
_cell.length_b   1.000
_cell.length_c   1.000
_cell.angle_alpha   90.00
_cell.angle_beta   90.00
_cell.angle_gamma   90.00
#
_symmetry.space_group_name_H-M   'P 1'
#
loop_
_entity.id
_entity.type
_entity.pdbx_description
1 polymer ?
#
loop_
_entity_poly.entity_id
_entity_poly.type
_entity_poly.pdbx_seq_one_letter_code
_entity_poly.pdbx_strand_id
1 'polypeptide(L)'
;DQVSIFDEYAIANLLIDESSSIFIENGDLITINGTSDGDEFTRIDFIEFNALNVPSADIFWRNSETGDNRAWIMDGTNLDQSNPIQSEPADSPWEMRGAGDFDGDEQKDIIWRNTDTGDVGFWLMEGFEFKSGASSTQVSDLNWEIRGTGDFDSDGEEDILWRNTNTGENAVWLMNGTELDQGVLITRQSNGENLLLPEDGLWEMQGAGDLDNDGDADILWRNTQNQEIYYWRMDGTEYVESVFIDSAPISGDWEIRGTMDFDDNGFDDILLRNGSDGQNGIWLMNETGLQQAVATESLTGDEWQSYV
;
A
#
# COMPACT_ATOMS: atom_id res chain seq x y z
N ASP A 1 15.95 41.35 -4.07
CA ASP A 1 14.62 41.80 -3.61
C ASP A 1 13.68 40.61 -3.56
N GLN A 2 12.99 40.41 -2.44
CA GLN A 2 11.98 39.35 -2.33
C GLN A 2 10.66 39.85 -2.90
N VAL A 3 10.07 39.09 -3.83
CA VAL A 3 8.77 39.38 -4.42
C VAL A 3 7.86 38.21 -4.09
N SER A 4 6.86 38.44 -3.24
CA SER A 4 5.75 37.51 -3.03
C SER A 4 4.64 37.87 -4.02
N ILE A 5 4.17 36.89 -4.79
CA ILE A 5 3.13 37.09 -5.80
C ILE A 5 1.83 36.51 -5.22
N PHE A 6 0.86 37.39 -4.99
CA PHE A 6 -0.52 37.06 -4.64
C PHE A 6 -1.38 37.35 -5.88
N ASP A 7 -2.10 36.34 -6.37
CA ASP A 7 -3.07 36.34 -7.48
C ASP A 7 -2.58 36.11 -8.93
N GLU A 8 -3.46 35.37 -9.63
CA GLU A 8 -3.32 34.54 -10.84
C GLU A 8 -2.90 35.26 -12.14
N TYR A 9 -2.66 36.57 -12.13
CA TYR A 9 -2.20 37.31 -13.31
C TYR A 9 -1.32 38.50 -12.94
N ALA A 10 -0.09 38.23 -12.48
CA ALA A 10 0.94 39.26 -12.33
C ALA A 10 2.10 39.03 -13.32
N ILE A 11 2.21 39.91 -14.32
CA ILE A 11 3.43 40.01 -15.14
C ILE A 11 4.45 40.80 -14.32
N ALA A 12 5.33 40.11 -13.60
CA ALA A 12 6.46 40.72 -12.92
C ALA A 12 7.66 40.81 -13.89
N ASN A 13 8.08 42.03 -14.25
CA ASN A 13 9.37 42.25 -14.91
C ASN A 13 10.47 42.10 -13.85
N LEU A 14 11.02 40.89 -13.72
CA LEU A 14 12.11 40.61 -12.78
C LEU A 14 13.46 40.78 -13.48
N LEU A 15 14.29 41.70 -12.98
CA LEU A 15 15.71 41.81 -13.34
C LEU A 15 16.47 40.74 -12.56
N ILE A 16 16.98 39.73 -13.25
CA ILE A 16 17.74 38.62 -12.67
C ILE A 16 19.21 38.80 -13.04
N ASP A 17 20.09 38.96 -12.04
CA ASP A 17 21.53 38.75 -12.19
C ASP A 17 21.89 37.32 -11.74
N GLU A 18 23.02 36.83 -12.27
CA GLU A 18 23.50 35.45 -12.30
C GLU A 18 23.09 34.61 -11.06
N SER A 19 22.16 33.68 -11.29
CA SER A 19 21.51 32.76 -10.34
C SER A 19 20.56 33.41 -9.32
N SER A 20 19.27 33.47 -9.68
CA SER A 20 18.17 33.78 -8.75
C SER A 20 17.21 32.59 -8.64
N SER A 21 16.81 32.26 -7.42
CA SER A 21 15.79 31.24 -7.12
C SER A 21 14.50 31.93 -6.68
N ILE A 22 13.35 31.46 -7.19
CA ILE A 22 12.01 31.95 -6.82
C ILE A 22 11.28 30.81 -6.10
N PHE A 23 10.72 31.09 -4.92
CA PHE A 23 9.88 30.16 -4.17
C PHE A 23 8.40 30.56 -4.37
N ILE A 24 7.53 29.60 -4.71
CA ILE A 24 6.08 29.78 -4.76
C ILE A 24 5.45 28.99 -3.60
N GLU A 25 4.34 29.47 -3.04
CA GLU A 25 3.71 29.01 -1.79
C GLU A 25 3.30 27.52 -1.71
N ASN A 26 3.37 26.75 -2.81
CA ASN A 26 3.00 25.33 -2.84
C ASN A 26 4.21 24.36 -2.80
N GLY A 27 5.41 24.84 -2.47
CA GLY A 27 6.58 23.97 -2.30
C GLY A 27 7.34 23.66 -3.60
N ASP A 28 6.75 23.88 -4.78
CA ASP A 28 7.41 23.68 -6.07
C ASP A 28 8.71 24.49 -6.20
N LEU A 29 9.78 23.83 -6.67
CA LEU A 29 11.08 24.45 -6.94
C LEU A 29 11.19 24.85 -8.42
N ILE A 30 11.20 26.15 -8.70
CA ILE A 30 11.45 26.65 -10.06
C ILE A 30 12.94 26.92 -10.26
N THR A 31 13.56 26.18 -11.18
CA THR A 31 14.94 26.43 -11.65
C THR A 31 14.92 27.24 -12.94
N ILE A 32 15.51 28.44 -12.93
CA ILE A 32 15.61 29.30 -14.11
C ILE A 32 17.04 29.19 -14.68
N ASN A 33 17.18 28.55 -15.84
CA ASN A 33 18.45 28.48 -16.57
C ASN A 33 18.46 29.53 -17.70
N GLY A 34 19.44 30.44 -17.68
CA GLY A 34 19.67 31.41 -18.75
C GLY A 34 20.97 31.12 -19.49
N THR A 35 21.01 31.35 -20.80
CA THR A 35 22.26 31.44 -21.57
C THR A 35 22.62 32.92 -21.78
N SER A 36 23.87 33.29 -21.49
CA SER A 36 24.35 34.66 -21.68
C SER A 36 25.18 34.78 -22.96
N ASP A 37 24.62 35.35 -24.02
CA ASP A 37 25.38 35.75 -25.21
C ASP A 37 25.73 37.25 -25.13
N GLY A 38 26.53 37.60 -24.13
CA GLY A 38 27.38 38.79 -24.09
C GLY A 38 26.75 40.19 -24.06
N ASP A 39 25.55 40.42 -24.59
CA ASP A 39 24.95 41.75 -24.73
C ASP A 39 23.39 41.75 -24.80
N GLU A 40 22.72 40.61 -24.62
CA GLU A 40 21.25 40.53 -24.62
C GLU A 40 20.74 39.99 -23.28
N PHE A 41 19.69 40.62 -22.73
CA PHE A 41 19.01 40.16 -21.52
C PHE A 41 18.64 38.69 -21.68
N THR A 42 18.95 37.87 -20.66
CA THR A 42 18.67 36.43 -20.65
C THR A 42 17.23 36.17 -21.08
N ARG A 43 17.06 35.51 -22.23
CA ARG A 43 15.77 34.97 -22.66
C ARG A 43 15.49 33.74 -21.80
N ILE A 44 14.33 33.68 -21.17
CA ILE A 44 13.83 32.44 -20.56
C ILE A 44 13.44 31.52 -21.72
N ASP A 45 14.20 30.46 -21.94
CA ASP A 45 13.95 29.53 -23.05
C ASP A 45 12.73 28.64 -22.79
N PHE A 46 12.49 28.23 -21.53
CA PHE A 46 11.25 27.61 -21.04
C PHE A 46 11.25 27.59 -19.50
N ILE A 47 10.07 27.35 -18.92
CA ILE A 47 9.88 27.01 -17.49
C ILE A 47 9.39 25.57 -17.48
N GLU A 48 10.09 24.70 -16.75
CA GLU A 48 9.68 23.32 -16.51
C GLU A 48 9.12 23.25 -15.09
N PHE A 49 7.88 22.78 -14.97
CA PHE A 49 7.26 22.44 -13.69
C PHE A 49 7.55 20.96 -13.48
N ASN A 50 8.54 20.64 -12.65
CA ASN A 50 8.67 19.27 -12.17
C ASN A 50 7.73 19.16 -10.99
N ALA A 51 6.75 18.25 -11.07
CA ALA A 51 6.05 17.82 -9.88
C ALA A 51 7.13 17.45 -8.84
N LEU A 52 7.01 17.96 -7.62
CA LEU A 52 7.80 17.40 -6.53
C LEU A 52 7.51 15.91 -6.51
N ASN A 53 8.53 15.08 -6.69
CA ASN A 53 8.40 13.66 -6.39
C ASN A 53 8.17 13.59 -4.88
N VAL A 54 6.90 13.58 -4.47
CA VAL A 54 6.55 13.31 -3.09
C VAL A 54 6.76 11.81 -2.93
N PRO A 55 7.71 11.35 -2.09
CA PRO A 55 7.91 9.93 -1.91
C PRO A 55 6.62 9.30 -1.37
N SER A 56 6.12 8.29 -2.09
CA SER A 56 5.00 7.46 -1.64
C SER A 56 5.40 6.77 -0.34
N ALA A 57 4.43 6.59 0.56
CA ALA A 57 4.63 5.78 1.75
C ALA A 57 4.51 4.30 1.39
N ASP A 58 5.47 3.50 1.84
CA ASP A 58 5.45 2.06 1.59
C ASP A 58 4.66 1.34 2.68
N ILE A 59 4.92 1.65 3.95
CA ILE A 59 4.31 0.95 5.09
C ILE A 59 3.57 1.94 5.98
N PHE A 60 2.27 1.71 6.16
CA PHE A 60 1.46 2.40 7.16
C PHE A 60 1.43 1.63 8.47
N TRP A 61 1.57 2.34 9.57
CA TRP A 61 1.57 1.80 10.93
C TRP A 61 0.46 2.42 11.74
N ARG A 62 -0.27 1.61 12.49
CA ARG A 62 -1.29 2.04 13.44
C ARG A 62 -1.00 1.52 14.84
N ASN A 63 -0.99 2.41 15.81
CA ASN A 63 -0.94 2.07 17.23
C ASN A 63 -2.35 1.83 17.75
N SER A 64 -2.67 0.57 18.09
CA SER A 64 -3.99 0.16 18.58
C SER A 64 -4.33 0.69 19.97
N GLU A 65 -3.34 1.12 20.78
CA GLU A 65 -3.59 1.64 22.12
C GLU A 65 -3.77 3.17 22.14
N THR A 66 -3.06 3.90 21.28
CA THR A 66 -3.08 5.37 21.25
C THR A 66 -3.89 5.95 20.09
N GLY A 67 -4.04 5.20 19.00
CA GLY A 67 -4.62 5.68 17.74
C GLY A 67 -3.63 6.46 16.86
N ASP A 68 -2.37 6.55 17.27
CA ASP A 68 -1.31 7.19 16.48
C ASP A 68 -1.03 6.39 15.22
N ASN A 69 -0.88 7.09 14.10
CA ASN A 69 -0.52 6.47 12.83
C ASN A 69 0.83 7.02 12.33
N ARG A 70 1.57 6.21 11.57
CA ARG A 70 2.82 6.60 10.92
C ARG A 70 2.87 6.06 9.49
N ALA A 71 3.55 6.79 8.62
CA ALA A 71 3.96 6.34 7.30
C ALA A 71 5.46 6.12 7.31
N TRP A 72 5.91 4.97 6.81
CA TRP A 72 7.32 4.67 6.57
C TRP A 72 7.58 4.73 5.08
N ILE A 73 8.66 5.42 4.74
CA ILE A 73 9.25 5.42 3.40
C ILE A 73 10.52 4.58 3.48
N MET A 74 10.64 3.62 2.59
CA MET A 74 11.69 2.62 2.52
C MET A 74 12.62 2.92 1.33
N ASP A 75 13.91 2.66 1.51
CA ASP A 75 14.92 2.58 0.45
C ASP A 75 15.37 1.13 0.35
N GLY A 76 14.65 0.40 -0.50
CA GLY A 76 14.66 -1.05 -0.54
C GLY A 76 14.20 -1.66 0.79
N THR A 77 15.05 -2.49 1.40
CA THR A 77 14.75 -3.08 2.72
C THR A 77 15.09 -2.19 3.92
N ASN A 78 15.61 -0.97 3.72
CA ASN A 78 16.01 -0.07 4.81
C ASN A 78 14.98 1.05 4.99
N LEU A 79 14.72 1.45 6.23
CA LEU A 79 13.91 2.63 6.50
C LEU A 79 14.65 3.93 6.12
N ASP A 80 14.12 4.70 5.17
CA ASP A 80 14.60 6.05 4.89
C ASP A 80 13.97 7.06 5.87
N GLN A 81 12.63 7.07 5.97
CA GLN A 81 11.90 8.04 6.77
C GLN A 81 10.72 7.43 7.52
N SER A 82 10.45 7.95 8.72
CA SER A 82 9.26 7.64 9.51
C SER A 82 8.53 8.92 9.87
N ASN A 83 7.37 9.14 9.26
CA ASN A 83 6.58 10.35 9.39
C ASN A 83 5.29 10.07 10.18
N PRO A 84 4.94 10.85 11.21
CA PRO A 84 3.62 10.76 11.83
C PRO A 84 2.56 11.27 10.84
N ILE A 85 1.42 10.58 10.77
CA ILE A 85 0.29 10.98 9.92
C ILE A 85 -0.97 11.22 10.77
N GLN A 86 -2.08 11.58 10.13
CA GLN A 86 -3.37 11.77 10.79
C GLN A 86 -3.70 10.60 11.72
N SER A 87 -4.00 10.87 12.98
CA SER A 87 -4.41 9.85 13.96
C SER A 87 -5.92 9.57 13.88
N GLU A 88 -6.31 8.34 14.17
CA GLU A 88 -7.71 7.95 14.40
C GLU A 88 -7.79 7.35 15.81
N PRO A 89 -8.66 7.83 16.72
CA PRO A 89 -8.70 7.42 18.12
C PRO A 89 -8.67 5.90 18.31
N ALA A 90 -7.99 5.44 19.37
CA ALA A 90 -7.87 4.02 19.70
C ALA A 90 -9.22 3.33 19.97
N ASP A 91 -10.22 4.07 20.46
CA ASP A 91 -11.56 3.58 20.73
C ASP A 91 -12.52 3.75 19.54
N SER A 92 -12.01 4.15 18.37
CA SER A 92 -12.78 4.24 17.14
C SER A 92 -13.18 2.84 16.64
N PRO A 93 -14.41 2.65 16.12
CA PRO A 93 -14.78 1.42 15.43
C PRO A 93 -14.10 1.27 14.07
N TRP A 94 -13.39 2.29 13.59
CA TRP A 94 -12.65 2.25 12.33
C TRP A 94 -11.28 1.58 12.52
N GLU A 95 -11.08 0.51 11.78
CA GLU A 95 -9.82 -0.23 11.73
C GLU A 95 -9.19 -0.07 10.36
N MET A 96 -7.88 0.20 10.33
CA MET A 96 -7.07 0.14 9.12
C MET A 96 -7.02 -1.32 8.65
N ARG A 97 -7.19 -1.57 7.35
CA ARG A 97 -7.30 -2.93 6.81
C ARG A 97 -6.39 -3.25 5.63
N GLY A 98 -5.71 -2.27 5.09
CA GLY A 98 -4.76 -2.42 3.99
C GLY A 98 -4.27 -1.06 3.50
N ALA A 99 -3.35 -1.09 2.55
CA ALA A 99 -2.90 0.08 1.82
C ALA A 99 -2.74 -0.27 0.33
N GLY A 100 -2.71 0.75 -0.51
CA GLY A 100 -2.64 0.61 -1.97
C GLY A 100 -3.15 1.86 -2.68
N ASP A 101 -2.80 2.07 -3.95
CA ASP A 101 -3.32 3.14 -4.78
C ASP A 101 -4.81 2.94 -5.14
N PHE A 102 -5.69 3.68 -4.47
CA PHE A 102 -7.14 3.61 -4.69
C PHE A 102 -7.66 4.83 -5.48
N ASP A 103 -6.81 5.71 -6.00
CA ASP A 103 -7.22 6.84 -6.85
C ASP A 103 -6.41 7.02 -8.15
N GLY A 104 -5.50 6.09 -8.45
CA GLY A 104 -4.73 5.99 -9.68
C GLY A 104 -3.64 7.05 -9.80
N ASP A 105 -3.15 7.57 -8.68
CA ASP A 105 -2.13 8.62 -8.62
C ASP A 105 -0.69 8.12 -8.33
N GLU A 106 -0.51 6.80 -8.36
CA GLU A 106 0.73 6.06 -8.09
C GLU A 106 1.23 6.20 -6.63
N GLN A 107 0.35 6.62 -5.72
CA GLN A 107 0.66 6.74 -4.28
C GLN A 107 -0.27 5.86 -3.45
N LYS A 108 0.28 5.27 -2.39
CA LYS A 108 -0.52 4.39 -1.53
C LYS A 108 -1.47 5.19 -0.65
N ASP A 109 -2.72 4.82 -0.75
CA ASP A 109 -3.82 5.23 0.13
C ASP A 109 -4.04 4.20 1.24
N ILE A 110 -4.99 4.50 2.14
CA ILE A 110 -5.32 3.64 3.27
C ILE A 110 -6.80 3.26 3.22
N ILE A 111 -7.09 1.96 3.25
CA ILE A 111 -8.45 1.45 3.42
C ILE A 111 -8.79 1.21 4.90
N TRP A 112 -9.98 1.67 5.28
CA TRP A 112 -10.54 1.56 6.61
C TRP A 112 -11.87 0.81 6.59
N ARG A 113 -12.13 0.01 7.63
CA ARG A 113 -13.40 -0.66 7.84
C ARG A 113 -14.00 -0.31 9.20
N ASN A 114 -15.25 0.10 9.21
CA ASN A 114 -16.01 0.29 10.44
C ASN A 114 -16.54 -1.07 10.93
N THR A 115 -16.11 -1.50 12.10
CA THR A 115 -16.46 -2.82 12.67
C THR A 115 -17.85 -2.87 13.29
N ASP A 116 -18.50 -1.72 13.53
CA ASP A 116 -19.87 -1.66 14.07
C ASP A 116 -20.93 -1.66 12.95
N THR A 117 -20.65 -0.98 11.83
CA THR A 117 -21.63 -0.77 10.74
C THR A 117 -21.30 -1.54 9.47
N GLY A 118 -20.02 -1.89 9.28
CA GLY A 118 -19.52 -2.48 8.04
C GLY A 118 -19.23 -1.47 6.93
N ASP A 119 -19.22 -0.16 7.23
CA ASP A 119 -18.82 0.88 6.28
C ASP A 119 -17.36 0.70 5.84
N VAL A 120 -17.09 0.95 4.56
CA VAL A 120 -15.74 0.96 3.96
C VAL A 120 -15.38 2.39 3.60
N GLY A 121 -14.25 2.87 4.08
CA GLY A 121 -13.77 4.23 3.88
C GLY A 121 -12.31 4.24 3.45
N PHE A 122 -11.88 5.33 2.83
CA PHE A 122 -10.50 5.51 2.40
C PHE A 122 -9.96 6.82 2.92
N TRP A 123 -8.68 6.82 3.28
CA TRP A 123 -7.88 8.03 3.34
C TRP A 123 -7.04 8.06 2.08
N LEU A 124 -7.38 8.99 1.19
CA LEU A 124 -6.58 9.30 0.03
C LEU A 124 -5.38 10.14 0.48
N MET A 125 -4.20 9.79 0.01
CA MET A 125 -2.92 10.30 0.45
C MET A 125 -2.24 11.10 -0.67
N GLU A 126 -1.26 11.93 -0.29
CA GLU A 126 -0.29 12.54 -1.20
C GLU A 126 1.07 12.38 -0.52
N GLY A 127 1.78 11.33 -0.91
CA GLY A 127 2.94 10.78 -0.23
C GLY A 127 2.57 10.20 1.12
N PHE A 128 2.95 10.91 2.19
CA PHE A 128 2.57 10.57 3.56
C PHE A 128 1.56 11.55 4.16
N GLU A 129 1.10 12.56 3.41
CA GLU A 129 0.11 13.53 3.88
C GLU A 129 -1.31 13.07 3.55
N PHE A 130 -2.25 13.31 4.48
CA PHE A 130 -3.66 13.06 4.23
C PHE A 130 -4.20 14.13 3.25
N LYS A 131 -4.66 13.70 2.08
CA LYS A 131 -5.23 14.55 1.02
C LYS A 131 -6.73 14.69 1.22
N SER A 132 -7.47 13.58 1.27
CA SER A 132 -8.93 13.60 1.46
C SER A 132 -9.51 12.27 1.93
N GLY A 133 -10.80 12.24 2.25
CA GLY A 133 -11.52 11.02 2.65
C GLY A 133 -12.59 10.63 1.64
N ALA A 134 -12.74 9.33 1.40
CA ALA A 134 -13.75 8.76 0.52
C ALA A 134 -14.49 7.58 1.19
N SER A 135 -15.56 7.08 0.56
CA SER A 135 -16.35 5.96 1.07
C SER A 135 -16.85 5.10 -0.08
N SER A 136 -16.87 3.78 0.12
CA SER A 136 -17.42 2.81 -0.84
C SER A 136 -18.74 2.21 -0.33
N THR A 137 -19.20 1.18 -1.03
CA THR A 137 -20.35 0.37 -0.68
C THR A 137 -20.18 -0.25 0.71
N GLN A 138 -21.20 -0.08 1.56
CA GLN A 138 -21.24 -0.70 2.88
C GLN A 138 -21.44 -2.22 2.77
N VAL A 139 -20.65 -2.98 3.54
CA VAL A 139 -20.85 -4.44 3.74
C VAL A 139 -21.37 -4.68 5.15
N SER A 140 -22.70 -4.68 5.30
CA SER A 140 -23.34 -4.77 6.63
C SER A 140 -23.19 -6.13 7.30
N ASP A 141 -22.84 -7.19 6.55
CA ASP A 141 -22.50 -8.48 7.14
C ASP A 141 -21.05 -8.44 7.67
N LEU A 142 -20.92 -8.28 8.98
CA LEU A 142 -19.64 -8.13 9.67
C LEU A 142 -18.79 -9.42 9.67
N ASN A 143 -19.33 -10.56 9.21
CA ASN A 143 -18.52 -11.76 9.01
C ASN A 143 -17.57 -11.60 7.81
N TRP A 144 -17.89 -10.71 6.87
CA TRP A 144 -16.98 -10.35 5.79
C TRP A 144 -15.93 -9.37 6.32
N GLU A 145 -14.69 -9.81 6.32
CA GLU A 145 -13.51 -9.05 6.71
C GLU A 145 -12.65 -8.76 5.48
N ILE A 146 -12.04 -7.58 5.44
CA ILE A 146 -10.99 -7.26 4.47
C ILE A 146 -9.71 -7.95 4.97
N ARG A 147 -9.07 -8.71 4.08
CA ARG A 147 -7.90 -9.53 4.39
C ARG A 147 -6.65 -9.16 3.60
N GLY A 148 -6.78 -8.31 2.60
CA GLY A 148 -5.68 -7.79 1.80
C GLY A 148 -6.19 -6.87 0.72
N THR A 149 -5.25 -6.27 0.03
CA THR A 149 -5.41 -5.36 -1.10
C THR A 149 -4.39 -5.80 -2.16
N GLY A 150 -4.65 -5.48 -3.42
CA GLY A 150 -3.78 -5.83 -4.54
C GLY A 150 -4.55 -5.73 -5.86
N ASP A 151 -3.88 -5.46 -6.97
CA ASP A 151 -4.47 -5.34 -8.30
C ASP A 151 -4.81 -6.74 -8.85
N PHE A 152 -6.08 -7.14 -8.84
CA PHE A 152 -6.52 -8.46 -9.33
C PHE A 152 -7.01 -8.42 -10.79
N ASP A 153 -6.89 -7.31 -11.52
CA ASP A 153 -7.26 -7.29 -12.94
C ASP A 153 -6.30 -6.51 -13.86
N SER A 154 -5.11 -6.20 -13.33
CA SER A 154 -3.98 -5.54 -13.99
C SER A 154 -4.34 -4.17 -14.56
N ASP A 155 -5.24 -3.41 -13.91
CA ASP A 155 -5.64 -2.08 -14.35
C ASP A 155 -4.80 -0.94 -13.75
N GLY A 156 -3.95 -1.26 -12.78
CA GLY A 156 -3.03 -0.35 -12.09
C GLY A 156 -3.60 0.30 -10.84
N GLU A 157 -4.83 -0.05 -10.43
CA GLU A 157 -5.45 0.37 -9.17
C GLU A 157 -5.64 -0.84 -8.24
N GLU A 158 -5.64 -0.63 -6.91
CA GLU A 158 -5.79 -1.72 -5.97
C GLU A 158 -7.24 -2.16 -5.76
N ASP A 159 -7.44 -3.47 -5.77
CA ASP A 159 -8.70 -4.12 -5.41
C ASP A 159 -8.71 -4.56 -3.94
N ILE A 160 -9.88 -5.07 -3.50
CA ILE A 160 -10.06 -5.50 -2.10
C ILE A 160 -10.32 -7.00 -2.02
N LEU A 161 -9.47 -7.71 -1.27
CA LEU A 161 -9.67 -9.11 -0.93
C LEU A 161 -10.51 -9.26 0.34
N TRP A 162 -11.61 -9.98 0.21
CA TRP A 162 -12.59 -10.23 1.24
C TRP A 162 -12.61 -11.70 1.65
N ARG A 163 -12.87 -11.94 2.95
CA ARG A 163 -13.16 -13.27 3.47
C ARG A 163 -14.30 -13.26 4.46
N ASN A 164 -15.25 -14.17 4.29
CA ASN A 164 -16.27 -14.43 5.27
C ASN A 164 -15.76 -15.40 6.33
N THR A 165 -15.61 -14.94 7.58
CA THR A 165 -15.07 -15.75 8.68
C THR A 165 -16.03 -16.81 9.20
N ASN A 166 -17.33 -16.70 8.87
CA ASN A 166 -18.35 -17.67 9.26
C ASN A 166 -18.53 -18.78 8.22
N THR A 167 -18.49 -18.46 6.93
CA THR A 167 -18.68 -19.44 5.83
C THR A 167 -17.36 -19.93 5.23
N GLY A 168 -16.27 -19.17 5.37
CA GLY A 168 -14.99 -19.44 4.71
C GLY A 168 -14.94 -19.00 3.24
N GLU A 169 -15.99 -18.36 2.73
CA GLU A 169 -16.02 -17.82 1.38
C GLU A 169 -15.01 -16.69 1.20
N ASN A 170 -14.40 -16.61 0.02
CA ASN A 170 -13.49 -15.53 -0.34
C ASN A 170 -14.05 -14.80 -1.55
N ALA A 171 -13.89 -13.48 -1.60
CA ALA A 171 -14.34 -12.64 -2.70
C ALA A 171 -13.30 -11.58 -3.02
N VAL A 172 -13.26 -11.14 -4.26
CA VAL A 172 -12.55 -9.93 -4.68
C VAL A 172 -13.59 -8.88 -5.00
N TRP A 173 -13.35 -7.65 -4.57
CA TRP A 173 -14.02 -6.48 -5.08
C TRP A 173 -13.09 -5.80 -6.05
N LEU A 174 -13.42 -5.91 -7.34
CA LEU A 174 -12.80 -5.11 -8.39
C LEU A 174 -13.25 -3.67 -8.23
N MET A 175 -12.29 -2.77 -8.12
CA MET A 175 -12.48 -1.37 -7.78
C MET A 175 -12.37 -0.48 -9.02
N ASN A 176 -12.85 0.76 -8.90
CA ASN A 176 -12.63 1.83 -9.86
C ASN A 176 -12.50 3.10 -9.04
N GLY A 177 -11.25 3.41 -8.72
CA GLY A 177 -10.83 4.14 -7.56
C GLY A 177 -11.53 3.65 -6.29
N THR A 178 -12.11 4.57 -5.54
CA THR A 178 -12.80 4.24 -4.27
C THR A 178 -14.22 3.65 -4.43
N GLU A 179 -14.70 3.44 -5.66
CA GLU A 179 -16.02 2.85 -5.94
C GLU A 179 -15.91 1.36 -6.29
N LEU A 180 -16.86 0.55 -5.80
CA LEU A 180 -16.97 -0.87 -6.19
C LEU A 180 -17.49 -0.96 -7.63
N ASP A 181 -16.70 -1.51 -8.55
CA ASP A 181 -17.17 -1.87 -9.90
C ASP A 181 -17.86 -3.25 -9.89
N GLN A 182 -17.15 -4.29 -9.43
CA GLN A 182 -17.67 -5.66 -9.42
C GLN A 182 -17.22 -6.50 -8.22
N GLY A 183 -18.16 -7.16 -7.56
CA GLY A 183 -17.86 -8.20 -6.57
C GLY A 183 -17.85 -9.61 -7.17
N VAL A 184 -16.74 -10.33 -7.03
CA VAL A 184 -16.55 -11.69 -7.56
C VAL A 184 -16.25 -12.68 -6.43
N LEU A 185 -17.01 -13.77 -6.33
CA LEU A 185 -16.68 -14.88 -5.43
C LEU A 185 -15.61 -15.77 -6.04
N ILE A 186 -14.55 -16.05 -5.29
CA ILE A 186 -13.49 -16.98 -5.71
C ILE A 186 -14.00 -18.42 -5.52
N THR A 187 -13.99 -19.21 -6.60
CA THR A 187 -14.43 -20.62 -6.61
C THR A 187 -13.37 -21.52 -7.27
N ARG A 188 -13.29 -22.83 -6.95
CA ARG A 188 -12.40 -23.73 -7.74
C ARG A 188 -13.04 -24.02 -9.08
N GLN A 189 -12.18 -24.11 -10.08
CA GLN A 189 -12.54 -24.65 -11.38
C GLN A 189 -12.91 -26.15 -11.27
N SER A 190 -14.21 -26.43 -11.43
CA SER A 190 -14.77 -27.42 -12.38
C SER A 190 -16.23 -27.78 -12.10
N ASN A 191 -16.81 -27.39 -10.97
CA ASN A 191 -18.20 -27.71 -10.62
C ASN A 191 -19.03 -26.53 -10.05
N GLY A 192 -18.46 -25.32 -9.93
CA GLY A 192 -19.17 -24.16 -9.38
C GLY A 192 -19.51 -24.30 -7.90
N GLU A 193 -18.83 -25.19 -7.17
CA GLU A 193 -18.89 -25.19 -5.71
C GLU A 193 -17.85 -24.23 -5.16
N ASN A 194 -18.25 -23.44 -4.16
CA ASN A 194 -17.37 -22.50 -3.48
C ASN A 194 -16.14 -23.20 -2.95
N LEU A 195 -15.00 -22.50 -3.02
CA LEU A 195 -13.81 -22.96 -2.32
C LEU A 195 -13.93 -22.76 -0.83
N LEU A 196 -14.61 -23.70 -0.20
CA LEU A 196 -14.33 -24.00 1.19
C LEU A 196 -12.91 -24.62 1.19
N LEU A 197 -11.87 -23.80 1.36
CA LEU A 197 -10.58 -24.32 1.80
C LEU A 197 -10.77 -25.12 3.09
N PRO A 198 -9.94 -26.16 3.33
CA PRO A 198 -10.34 -27.35 4.06
C PRO A 198 -11.03 -27.00 5.36
N GLU A 199 -12.16 -27.68 5.60
CA GLU A 199 -13.02 -27.58 6.79
C GLU A 199 -12.29 -27.74 8.14
N ASP A 200 -10.96 -27.87 8.16
CA ASP A 200 -10.13 -28.12 9.34
C ASP A 200 -9.72 -26.85 10.09
N GLY A 201 -9.89 -25.64 9.51
CA GLY A 201 -9.55 -24.38 10.16
C GLY A 201 -8.04 -24.18 10.36
N LEU A 202 -7.21 -24.90 9.60
CA LEU A 202 -5.75 -24.84 9.72
C LEU A 202 -5.12 -23.76 8.83
N TRP A 203 -5.84 -23.20 7.86
CA TRP A 203 -5.32 -22.23 6.91
C TRP A 203 -5.85 -20.82 7.15
N GLU A 204 -4.94 -19.90 7.39
CA GLU A 204 -5.20 -18.47 7.56
C GLU A 204 -4.73 -17.69 6.32
N MET A 205 -5.62 -16.86 5.78
CA MET A 205 -5.31 -15.91 4.72
C MET A 205 -4.56 -14.72 5.33
N GLN A 206 -3.43 -14.37 4.74
CA GLN A 206 -2.46 -13.42 5.29
C GLN A 206 -2.41 -12.09 4.52
N GLY A 207 -2.79 -12.08 3.24
CA GLY A 207 -2.72 -10.90 2.38
C GLY A 207 -2.90 -11.25 0.91
N ALA A 208 -2.70 -10.26 0.05
CA ALA A 208 -2.66 -10.39 -1.40
C ALA A 208 -1.55 -9.53 -2.00
N GLY A 209 -0.99 -9.95 -3.13
CA GLY A 209 0.10 -9.27 -3.84
C GLY A 209 0.63 -10.13 -4.99
N ASP A 210 1.33 -9.55 -5.98
CA ASP A 210 1.83 -10.25 -7.17
C ASP A 210 3.07 -11.10 -6.82
N LEU A 211 2.86 -12.37 -6.46
CA LEU A 211 3.92 -13.25 -5.95
C LEU A 211 4.64 -14.02 -7.05
N ASP A 212 4.20 -13.91 -8.30
CA ASP A 212 4.77 -14.66 -9.42
C ASP A 212 5.08 -13.83 -10.69
N ASN A 213 4.88 -12.51 -10.60
CA ASN A 213 5.20 -11.50 -11.60
C ASN A 213 4.40 -11.70 -12.89
N ASP A 214 3.12 -12.01 -12.76
CA ASP A 214 2.19 -12.10 -13.89
C ASP A 214 1.32 -10.85 -14.06
N GLY A 215 1.35 -9.94 -13.08
CA GLY A 215 0.62 -8.68 -13.04
C GLY A 215 -0.65 -8.73 -12.21
N ASP A 216 -1.17 -9.92 -11.90
CA ASP A 216 -2.36 -10.08 -11.06
C ASP A 216 -1.96 -10.40 -9.61
N ALA A 217 -2.71 -9.87 -8.65
CA ALA A 217 -2.50 -10.16 -7.25
C ALA A 217 -2.83 -11.64 -6.93
N ASP A 218 -1.90 -12.29 -6.26
CA ASP A 218 -2.05 -13.61 -5.68
C ASP A 218 -2.54 -13.55 -4.24
N ILE A 219 -2.99 -14.69 -3.69
CA ILE A 219 -3.47 -14.74 -2.31
C ILE A 219 -2.53 -15.56 -1.43
N LEU A 220 -1.99 -14.95 -0.39
CA LEU A 220 -1.04 -15.58 0.54
C LEU A 220 -1.75 -16.33 1.68
N TRP A 221 -1.35 -17.58 1.90
CA TRP A 221 -1.92 -18.49 2.88
C TRP A 221 -0.85 -19.10 3.78
N ARG A 222 -1.15 -19.19 5.07
CA ARG A 222 -0.30 -19.86 6.06
C ARG A 222 -1.06 -20.95 6.77
N ASN A 223 -0.42 -22.11 6.94
CA ASN A 223 -0.94 -23.19 7.74
C ASN A 223 -0.51 -23.03 9.22
N THR A 224 -1.46 -22.96 10.13
CA THR A 224 -1.21 -22.72 11.56
C THR A 224 -0.66 -23.93 12.30
N GLN A 225 -0.77 -25.14 11.73
CA GLN A 225 -0.28 -26.36 12.36
C GLN A 225 1.16 -26.70 11.95
N ASN A 226 1.42 -26.72 10.64
CA ASN A 226 2.72 -27.14 10.10
C ASN A 226 3.59 -25.95 9.66
N GLN A 227 3.06 -24.72 9.68
CA GLN A 227 3.78 -23.48 9.36
C GLN A 227 4.20 -23.36 7.90
N GLU A 228 3.64 -24.19 7.01
CA GLU A 228 3.83 -24.07 5.57
C GLU A 228 3.12 -22.83 5.03
N ILE A 229 3.72 -22.26 3.99
CA ILE A 229 3.20 -21.09 3.30
C ILE A 229 2.97 -21.46 1.85
N TYR A 230 1.79 -21.11 1.37
CA TYR A 230 1.42 -21.23 -0.02
C TYR A 230 0.86 -19.90 -0.46
N TYR A 231 0.97 -19.59 -1.75
CA TYR A 231 0.03 -18.66 -2.35
C TYR A 231 -0.89 -19.40 -3.30
N TRP A 232 -2.06 -18.82 -3.51
CA TRP A 232 -2.90 -19.16 -4.64
C TRP A 232 -2.45 -18.31 -5.79
N ARG A 233 -1.95 -18.97 -6.84
CA ARG A 233 -1.77 -18.27 -8.10
C ARG A 233 -3.13 -17.95 -8.67
N MET A 234 -3.37 -16.68 -8.95
CA MET A 234 -4.59 -16.16 -9.54
C MET A 234 -4.40 -15.91 -11.05
N ASP A 235 -5.51 -15.71 -11.77
CA ASP A 235 -5.58 -15.21 -13.15
C ASP A 235 -6.81 -14.30 -13.12
N GLY A 236 -6.53 -13.04 -12.86
CA GLY A 236 -7.37 -12.09 -12.17
C GLY A 236 -8.13 -12.64 -10.97
N THR A 237 -9.46 -12.78 -11.07
CA THR A 237 -10.29 -13.29 -9.96
C THR A 237 -10.46 -14.82 -9.94
N GLU A 238 -9.79 -15.55 -10.84
CA GLU A 238 -9.87 -17.01 -10.93
C GLU A 238 -8.72 -17.71 -10.22
N TYR A 239 -9.02 -18.68 -9.35
CA TYR A 239 -8.00 -19.55 -8.76
C TYR A 239 -7.40 -20.48 -9.83
N VAL A 240 -6.07 -20.47 -9.96
CA VAL A 240 -5.34 -21.34 -10.89
C VAL A 240 -4.76 -22.56 -10.18
N GLU A 241 -3.85 -22.35 -9.22
CA GLU A 241 -3.21 -23.42 -8.46
C GLU A 241 -2.74 -22.95 -7.08
N SER A 242 -2.32 -23.89 -6.24
CA SER A 242 -1.67 -23.59 -4.97
C SER A 242 -0.17 -23.83 -5.10
N VAL A 243 0.61 -22.78 -4.96
CA VAL A 243 2.07 -22.81 -5.10
C VAL A 243 2.72 -22.79 -3.73
N PHE A 244 3.62 -23.73 -3.46
CA PHE A 244 4.37 -23.79 -2.21
C PHE A 244 5.53 -22.80 -2.25
N ILE A 245 5.66 -21.98 -1.20
CA ILE A 245 6.85 -21.15 -1.00
C ILE A 245 7.85 -21.95 -0.18
N ASP A 246 9.01 -22.28 -0.77
CA ASP A 246 10.10 -22.98 -0.06
C ASP A 246 10.80 -22.03 0.92
N SER A 247 10.20 -21.86 2.09
CA SER A 247 10.69 -21.00 3.16
C SER A 247 11.00 -21.77 4.44
N ALA A 248 11.77 -21.13 5.32
CA ALA A 248 11.80 -21.56 6.72
C ALA A 248 10.40 -21.36 7.35
N PRO A 249 9.98 -22.22 8.30
CA PRO A 249 8.76 -22.02 9.06
C PRO A 249 8.76 -20.67 9.79
N ILE A 250 7.67 -19.90 9.66
CA ILE A 250 7.41 -18.75 10.52
C ILE A 250 7.08 -19.28 11.91
N SER A 251 7.99 -19.09 12.87
CA SER A 251 7.89 -19.71 14.19
C SER A 251 8.02 -18.69 15.32
N GLY A 252 7.52 -19.06 16.50
CA GLY A 252 7.46 -18.12 17.63
C GLY A 252 6.41 -17.05 17.40
N ASP A 253 6.77 -15.80 17.71
CA ASP A 253 5.87 -14.65 17.71
C ASP A 253 5.93 -13.87 16.38
N TRP A 254 6.48 -14.46 15.32
CA TRP A 254 6.52 -13.86 13.98
C TRP A 254 5.19 -14.01 13.25
N GLU A 255 4.76 -12.95 12.59
CA GLU A 255 3.50 -12.82 11.87
C GLU A 255 3.75 -12.17 10.50
N ILE A 256 2.98 -12.59 9.50
CA ILE A 256 2.94 -11.93 8.19
C ILE A 256 2.09 -10.67 8.31
N ARG A 257 2.56 -9.58 7.69
CA ARG A 257 1.92 -8.27 7.76
C ARG A 257 1.59 -7.64 6.41
N GLY A 258 1.82 -8.36 5.33
CA GLY A 258 1.44 -8.00 3.97
C GLY A 258 2.56 -8.27 2.98
N THR A 259 2.36 -7.81 1.76
CA THR A 259 3.22 -8.07 0.61
C THR A 259 3.46 -6.78 -0.18
N MET A 260 4.64 -6.65 -0.77
CA MET A 260 5.06 -5.55 -1.64
C MET A 260 6.45 -5.85 -2.19
N ASP A 261 6.73 -5.51 -3.44
CA ASP A 261 8.07 -5.55 -4.03
C ASP A 261 9.01 -4.49 -3.39
N PHE A 262 9.83 -4.89 -2.41
CA PHE A 262 10.79 -3.99 -1.75
C PHE A 262 12.12 -3.90 -2.50
N ASP A 263 12.41 -4.72 -3.50
CA ASP A 263 13.69 -4.68 -4.22
C ASP A 263 13.58 -4.46 -5.74
N ASP A 264 12.39 -4.07 -6.19
CA ASP A 264 12.01 -3.75 -7.56
C ASP A 264 12.34 -4.88 -8.55
N ASN A 265 12.18 -6.14 -8.11
CA ASN A 265 12.46 -7.31 -8.94
C ASN A 265 11.22 -7.84 -9.69
N GLY A 266 10.06 -7.24 -9.44
CA GLY A 266 8.75 -7.56 -9.99
C GLY A 266 8.01 -8.68 -9.28
N PHE A 267 8.53 -9.20 -8.17
CA PHE A 267 7.84 -10.15 -7.30
C PHE A 267 7.61 -9.50 -5.96
N ASP A 268 6.37 -9.49 -5.49
CA ASP A 268 6.07 -8.99 -4.17
C ASP A 268 6.80 -9.81 -3.10
N ASP A 269 7.46 -9.08 -2.19
CA ASP A 269 8.12 -9.65 -1.03
C ASP A 269 7.16 -9.77 0.15
N ILE A 270 7.55 -10.51 1.19
CA ILE A 270 6.70 -10.69 2.37
C ILE A 270 7.24 -9.89 3.56
N LEU A 271 6.42 -8.96 4.07
CA LEU A 271 6.70 -8.23 5.30
C LEU A 271 6.32 -9.08 6.52
N LEU A 272 7.25 -9.18 7.46
CA LEU A 272 7.11 -9.91 8.71
C LEU A 272 7.33 -8.99 9.90
N ARG A 273 6.64 -9.30 11.01
CA ARG A 273 6.82 -8.64 12.29
C ARG A 273 6.82 -9.63 13.43
N ASN A 274 7.74 -9.45 14.36
CA ASN A 274 7.77 -10.19 15.61
C ASN A 274 6.97 -9.44 16.67
N GLY A 275 5.87 -10.03 17.14
CA GLY A 275 4.98 -9.43 18.12
C GLY A 275 5.60 -9.26 19.51
N SER A 276 6.68 -9.96 19.85
CA SER A 276 7.27 -9.90 21.19
C SER A 276 8.28 -8.77 21.39
N ASP A 277 9.02 -8.41 20.34
CA ASP A 277 10.08 -7.40 20.39
C ASP A 277 9.91 -6.28 19.35
N GLY A 278 8.92 -6.40 18.45
CA GLY A 278 8.64 -5.43 17.38
C GLY A 278 9.66 -5.44 16.25
N GLN A 279 10.54 -6.44 16.19
CA GLN A 279 11.49 -6.61 15.10
C GLN A 279 10.74 -6.90 13.80
N ASN A 280 11.02 -6.11 12.77
CA ASN A 280 10.49 -6.33 11.43
C ASN A 280 11.49 -7.14 10.59
N GLY A 281 10.99 -7.88 9.61
CA GLY A 281 11.80 -8.57 8.63
C GLY A 281 11.12 -8.57 7.27
N ILE A 282 11.92 -8.62 6.21
CA ILE A 282 11.45 -8.72 4.84
C ILE A 282 11.99 -10.02 4.26
N TRP A 283 11.13 -10.78 3.63
CA TRP A 283 11.47 -11.96 2.87
C TRP A 283 11.46 -11.57 1.40
N LEU A 284 12.66 -11.36 0.85
CA LEU A 284 12.87 -11.05 -0.56
C LEU A 284 12.54 -12.29 -1.39
N MET A 285 11.61 -12.15 -2.33
CA MET A 285 11.01 -13.20 -3.14
C MET A 285 11.55 -13.19 -4.57
N ASN A 286 11.37 -14.29 -5.31
CA ASN A 286 11.64 -14.40 -6.74
C ASN A 286 10.88 -15.60 -7.34
N GLU A 287 11.16 -15.91 -8.60
CA GLU A 287 10.59 -17.05 -9.35
C GLU A 287 10.64 -18.43 -8.65
N THR A 288 11.52 -18.63 -7.66
CA THR A 288 11.68 -19.89 -6.90
C THR A 288 11.18 -19.81 -5.46
N GLY A 289 10.61 -18.68 -5.03
CA GLY A 289 10.18 -18.42 -3.66
C GLY A 289 11.16 -17.53 -2.89
N LEU A 290 11.40 -17.84 -1.62
CA LEU A 290 12.23 -17.04 -0.72
C LEU A 290 13.71 -17.01 -1.18
N GLN A 291 14.19 -15.86 -1.63
CA GLN A 291 15.59 -15.61 -1.95
C GLN A 291 16.42 -15.33 -0.70
N GLN A 292 15.98 -14.38 0.12
CA GLN A 292 16.73 -13.86 1.25
C GLN A 292 15.79 -13.34 2.33
N ALA A 293 16.12 -13.61 3.59
CA ALA A 293 15.48 -12.93 4.73
C ALA A 293 16.38 -11.79 5.22
N VAL A 294 15.82 -10.58 5.30
CA VAL A 294 16.49 -9.35 5.74
C VAL A 294 15.79 -8.82 6.98
N ALA A 295 16.56 -8.47 8.02
CA ALA A 295 16.00 -7.73 9.16
C ALA A 295 16.00 -6.24 8.82
N THR A 296 14.89 -5.56 9.10
CA THR A 296 14.73 -4.11 8.89
C THR A 296 14.48 -3.39 10.21
N GLU A 297 14.34 -2.07 10.22
CA GLU A 297 14.13 -1.27 11.42
C GLU A 297 12.97 -1.80 12.27
N SER A 298 13.19 -1.90 13.58
CA SER A 298 12.16 -2.32 14.53
C SER A 298 11.27 -1.14 14.92
N LEU A 299 9.96 -1.36 14.95
CA LEU A 299 9.02 -0.48 15.66
C LEU A 299 8.59 -1.20 16.93
N THR A 300 9.18 -0.86 18.07
CA THR A 300 8.98 -1.62 19.32
C THR A 300 7.56 -1.44 19.88
N GLY A 301 6.96 -2.52 20.36
CA GLY A 301 5.62 -2.53 20.96
C GLY A 301 4.66 -3.44 20.18
N ASP A 302 3.93 -4.32 20.88
CA ASP A 302 2.94 -5.23 20.29
C ASP A 302 1.67 -4.49 19.84
N GLU A 303 1.51 -3.24 20.27
CA GLU A 303 0.39 -2.38 19.92
C GLU A 303 0.42 -1.85 18.49
N TRP A 304 1.58 -1.91 17.81
CA TRP A 304 1.73 -1.43 16.43
C TRP A 304 1.44 -2.52 15.40
N GLN A 305 0.54 -2.20 14.48
CA GLN A 305 0.16 -3.02 13.33
C GLN A 305 0.59 -2.33 12.04
N SER A 306 1.14 -3.07 11.08
CA SER A 306 1.51 -2.56 9.76
C SER A 306 0.51 -2.98 8.68
N TYR A 307 0.46 -2.17 7.64
CA TYR A 307 -0.34 -2.32 6.44
C TYR A 307 0.51 -1.82 5.28
N VAL A 308 0.59 -2.63 4.23
CA VAL A 308 1.34 -2.39 2.99
C VAL A 308 0.42 -2.55 1.81
#